data_AF-A0A1M6Z697-F1
#
_entry.id   AF-A0A1M6Z697-F1
#
_cell.length_a   1.000
_cell.length_b   1.000
_cell.length_c   1.000
_cell.angle_alpha   90.00
_cell.angle_beta   90.00
_cell.angle_gamma   90.00
#
_symmetry.space_group_name_H-M   'P 1'
#
loop_
_entity.id
_entity.type
_entity.pdbx_description
1 polymer ?
#
loop_
_entity_poly.entity_id
_entity_poly.type
_entity_poly.pdbx_seq_one_letter_code
_entity_poly.pdbx_strand_id
1 'polypeptide(L)'
;MTKITEPVFVCFSKIYIHFYEDKKEYWRMFPSLILATIFSLNEATISFYLKKVYGFKTDFGILVPAFFIIFFFILFRNIKYDYVKNYEMSKKTKVIICLSIVINLIANLLVTNILKKI
;
A
#
# COMPACT_ATOMS: atom_id res chain seq x y z
N MET A 1 6.06 13.69 -0.18
CA MET A 1 5.32 12.41 -0.29
C MET A 1 4.54 12.07 0.97
N THR A 2 5.10 12.26 2.18
CA THR A 2 4.46 11.92 3.46
C THR A 2 3.03 12.46 3.60
N LYS A 3 2.74 13.71 3.23
CA LYS A 3 1.41 14.33 3.39
C LYS A 3 0.22 13.55 2.77
N ILE A 4 0.43 12.76 1.71
CA ILE A 4 -0.65 11.99 1.04
C ILE A 4 -0.68 10.55 1.55
N THR A 5 0.48 9.94 1.78
CA THR A 5 0.61 8.53 2.19
C THR A 5 0.46 8.33 3.70
N GLU A 6 0.71 9.36 4.50
CA GLU A 6 0.59 9.34 5.95
C GLU A 6 -0.85 9.12 6.42
N PRO A 7 -1.89 9.78 5.89
CA PRO A 7 -3.28 9.45 6.23
C PRO A 7 -3.63 7.98 5.95
N VAL A 8 -3.13 7.41 4.85
CA VAL A 8 -3.34 5.99 4.51
C VAL A 8 -2.63 5.09 5.52
N PHE A 9 -1.37 5.39 5.82
CA PHE A 9 -0.58 4.68 6.82
C PHE A 9 -1.25 4.71 8.20
N VAL A 10 -1.68 5.89 8.66
CA VAL A 10 -2.38 6.09 9.94
C VAL A 10 -3.70 5.33 9.96
N CYS A 11 -4.47 5.35 8.85
CA CYS A 11 -5.73 4.63 8.75
C CYS A 11 -5.54 3.12 9.00
N PHE A 12 -4.58 2.49 8.31
CA PHE A 12 -4.30 1.06 8.49
C PHE A 12 -3.64 0.74 9.83
N SER A 13 -2.79 1.63 10.33
CA SER A 13 -2.23 1.51 11.67
C SER A 13 -3.33 1.47 12.73
N LYS A 14 -4.35 2.32 12.61
CA LYS A 14 -5.49 2.34 13.53
C LYS A 14 -6.32 1.06 13.48
N ILE A 15 -6.48 0.46 12.30
CA ILE A 15 -7.14 -0.85 12.16
C ILE A 15 -6.34 -1.90 12.93
N TYR A 16 -5.02 -1.94 12.74
CA TYR A 16 -4.16 -2.87 13.50
C TYR A 16 -4.27 -2.64 15.01
N ILE A 17 -4.12 -1.40 15.48
CA ILE A 17 -4.17 -1.05 16.89
C ILE A 17 -5.50 -1.45 17.53
N HIS A 18 -6.61 -1.32 16.81
CA HIS A 18 -7.93 -1.71 17.30
C HIS A 18 -8.03 -3.21 17.60
N PHE A 19 -7.38 -4.07 16.81
CA PHE A 19 -7.43 -5.52 16.97
C PHE A 19 -6.27 -6.09 17.80
N TYR A 20 -5.15 -5.35 17.92
CA TYR A 20 -3.90 -5.82 18.52
C TYR A 20 -3.29 -4.79 19.47
N GLU A 21 -4.09 -4.23 20.37
CA GLU A 21 -3.68 -3.15 21.28
C GLU A 21 -2.46 -3.55 22.16
N ASP A 22 -2.37 -4.83 22.53
CA ASP A 22 -1.29 -5.37 23.37
C ASP A 22 0.05 -5.50 22.62
N LYS A 23 0.03 -5.47 21.28
CA LYS A 23 1.22 -5.72 20.42
C LYS A 23 1.75 -4.43 19.82
N LYS A 24 2.17 -3.50 20.68
CA LYS A 24 2.69 -2.16 20.33
C LYS A 24 3.98 -2.15 19.50
N GLU A 25 4.65 -3.28 19.31
CA GLU A 25 5.92 -3.32 18.57
C GLU A 25 5.71 -3.42 17.05
N TYR A 26 4.62 -4.09 16.63
CA TYR A 26 4.41 -4.48 15.24
C TYR A 26 3.45 -3.58 14.46
N TRP A 27 2.89 -2.54 15.09
CA TRP A 27 1.84 -1.70 14.51
C TRP A 27 2.22 -1.01 13.19
N ARG A 28 3.52 -0.80 12.94
CA ARG A 28 4.04 -0.21 11.69
C ARG A 28 4.19 -1.23 10.57
N MET A 29 4.36 -2.51 10.89
CA MET A 29 4.60 -3.53 9.87
C MET A 29 3.36 -3.76 9.02
N PHE A 30 2.19 -3.83 9.65
CA PHE A 30 0.91 -4.03 8.95
C PHE A 30 0.60 -2.94 7.90
N PRO A 31 0.56 -1.64 8.22
CA PRO A 31 0.32 -0.59 7.24
C PRO A 31 1.42 -0.52 6.17
N SER A 32 2.69 -0.76 6.52
CA SER A 32 3.79 -0.81 5.55
C SER A 32 3.63 -1.96 4.55
N LEU A 33 3.18 -3.14 5.02
CA LEU A 33 2.91 -4.30 4.16
C LEU A 33 1.78 -4.01 3.16
N ILE A 34 0.70 -3.36 3.62
CA ILE A 34 -0.43 -2.99 2.75
C ILE A 34 0.03 -2.00 1.67
N LEU A 35 0.75 -0.94 2.05
CA LEU A 35 1.27 0.05 1.09
C LEU A 35 2.23 -0.60 0.10
N ALA A 36 3.13 -1.47 0.57
CA ALA A 36 4.04 -2.21 -0.30
C ALA A 36 3.31 -3.11 -1.28
N THR A 37 2.24 -3.78 -0.84
CA THR A 37 1.42 -4.65 -1.70
C THR A 37 0.74 -3.84 -2.81
N ILE A 38 0.14 -2.69 -2.48
CA ILE A 38 -0.50 -1.81 -3.45
C ILE A 38 0.52 -1.32 -4.49
N PHE A 39 1.69 -0.85 -4.04
CA PHE A 39 2.74 -0.38 -4.95
C PHE A 39 3.27 -1.50 -5.84
N SER A 40 3.52 -2.68 -5.29
CA SER A 40 4.01 -3.85 -6.05
C SER A 40 3.00 -4.31 -7.09
N LEU A 41 1.70 -4.30 -6.77
CA LEU A 41 0.65 -4.64 -7.73
C LEU A 41 0.61 -3.64 -8.89
N ASN A 42 0.70 -2.35 -8.60
CA ASN A 42 0.72 -1.32 -9.65
C ASN A 42 1.95 -1.49 -10.56
N GLU A 43 3.13 -1.71 -9.98
CA GLU A 43 4.35 -1.95 -10.74
C GLU A 43 4.26 -3.23 -11.58
N ALA A 44 3.74 -4.33 -11.03
CA ALA A 44 3.53 -5.57 -11.77
C ALA A 44 2.61 -5.37 -12.98
N THR A 45 1.53 -4.61 -12.81
CA THR A 45 0.63 -4.24 -13.92
C THR A 45 1.33 -3.41 -14.99
N ILE A 46 2.13 -2.41 -14.58
CA ILE A 46 2.93 -1.58 -15.50
C ILE A 46 3.96 -2.44 -16.25
N SER A 47 4.65 -3.33 -15.55
CA SER A 47 5.62 -4.25 -16.14
C SER A 47 4.96 -5.16 -17.18
N PHE A 48 3.81 -5.73 -16.84
CA PHE A 48 3.05 -6.57 -17.74
C PHE A 48 2.65 -5.82 -19.01
N TYR A 49 2.19 -4.58 -18.86
CA TYR A 49 1.91 -3.68 -19.98
C TYR A 49 3.15 -3.42 -20.85
N LEU A 50 4.26 -3.00 -20.25
CA LEU A 50 5.49 -2.67 -20.98
C LEU A 50 6.07 -3.88 -21.71
N LYS A 51 6.03 -5.05 -21.07
CA LYS A 51 6.44 -6.32 -21.68
C LYS A 51 5.59 -6.66 -22.90
N LYS A 52 4.28 -6.45 -22.80
CA LYS A 52 3.35 -6.83 -23.86
C LYS A 52 3.32 -5.85 -25.03
N VAL A 53 3.36 -4.55 -24.76
CA VAL A 53 3.25 -3.51 -25.78
C VAL A 53 4.61 -3.18 -26.41
N TYR A 54 5.67 -3.11 -25.61
CA TYR A 54 6.98 -2.65 -26.05
C TYR A 54 8.06 -3.76 -26.02
N GLY A 55 7.69 -4.99 -25.66
CA GLY A 55 8.64 -6.11 -25.58
C GLY A 55 9.65 -6.00 -24.43
N PHE A 56 9.43 -5.10 -23.47
CA PHE A 56 10.38 -4.85 -22.38
C PHE A 56 10.45 -6.06 -21.43
N LYS A 57 11.63 -6.67 -21.29
CA LYS A 57 11.83 -7.85 -20.45
C LYS A 57 12.39 -7.43 -19.09
N THR A 58 11.50 -7.12 -18.15
CA THR A 58 11.87 -6.93 -16.74
C THR A 58 11.01 -7.80 -15.86
N ASP A 59 11.66 -8.52 -14.96
CA ASP A 59 11.02 -9.34 -13.95
C ASP A 59 11.16 -8.66 -12.60
N PHE A 60 10.04 -8.24 -12.04
CA PHE A 60 9.96 -7.65 -10.71
C PHE A 60 9.57 -8.77 -9.74
N GLY A 61 10.52 -9.67 -9.49
CA GLY A 61 10.35 -10.79 -8.57
C GLY A 61 10.19 -10.36 -7.11
N ILE A 62 10.33 -11.31 -6.19
CA ILE A 62 10.12 -11.14 -4.73
C ILE A 62 10.93 -10.00 -4.09
N LEU A 63 12.07 -9.63 -4.70
CA LEU A 63 12.92 -8.55 -4.20
C LEU A 63 12.20 -7.19 -4.19
N VAL A 64 11.23 -6.98 -5.07
CA VAL A 64 10.59 -5.67 -5.21
C VAL A 64 9.51 -5.42 -4.14
N PRO A 65 8.61 -6.37 -3.86
CA PRO A 65 7.76 -6.30 -2.67
C PRO A 65 8.57 -6.11 -1.38
N ALA A 66 9.67 -6.86 -1.21
CA ALA A 66 10.54 -6.73 -0.05
C ALA A 66 11.16 -5.33 0.07
N PHE A 67 11.64 -4.78 -1.05
CA PHE A 67 12.14 -3.41 -1.12
C PHE A 67 11.07 -2.39 -0.70
N PHE A 68 9.85 -2.49 -1.21
CA PHE A 68 8.78 -1.56 -0.84
C PHE A 68 8.36 -1.67 0.62
N ILE A 69 8.35 -2.86 1.21
CA ILE A 69 8.09 -3.04 2.65
C ILE A 69 9.13 -2.27 3.47
N ILE A 70 10.42 -2.47 3.17
CA ILE A 70 11.52 -1.80 3.86
C ILE A 70 11.44 -0.28 3.63
N PHE A 71 11.17 0.14 2.39
CA PHE A 71 11.01 1.55 2.03
C PHE A 71 9.91 2.22 2.86
N PHE A 72 8.70 1.65 2.90
CA PHE A 72 7.61 2.23 3.68
C PHE A 72 7.88 2.18 5.19
N PHE A 73 8.50 1.10 5.68
CA PHE A 73 8.90 1.03 7.08
C PHE A 73 9.88 2.15 7.46
N ILE A 74 10.89 2.41 6.62
CA ILE A 74 11.85 3.51 6.81
C ILE A 74 11.16 4.88 6.67
N LEU A 75 10.30 5.04 5.66
CA LEU A 75 9.58 6.29 5.38
C LEU A 75 8.74 6.76 6.58
N PHE A 76 8.12 5.82 7.28
CA PHE A 76 7.27 6.12 8.45
C PHE A 76 7.94 5.83 9.80
N ARG A 77 9.26 5.61 9.83
CA ARG A 77 9.98 5.27 11.06
C ARG A 77 9.84 6.32 12.17
N ASN A 78 9.65 7.59 11.80
CA ASN A 78 9.57 8.72 12.72
C ASN A 78 8.15 8.92 13.28
N ILE A 79 7.13 8.26 12.73
CA ILE A 79 5.76 8.35 13.25
C ILE A 79 5.68 7.54 14.54
N LYS A 80 5.27 8.20 15.63
CA LYS A 80 5.13 7.59 16.96
C LYS A 80 3.79 6.87 17.12
N TYR A 81 3.78 5.80 17.91
CA TYR A 81 2.57 5.05 18.24
C TYR A 81 1.48 5.95 18.84
N ASP A 82 1.84 6.78 19.83
CA ASP A 82 0.89 7.66 20.52
C ASP A 82 0.29 8.72 19.59
N TYR A 83 1.08 9.21 18.63
CA TYR A 83 0.58 10.09 17.58
C TYR A 83 -0.53 9.40 16.79
N VAL A 84 -0.28 8.18 16.32
CA VAL A 84 -1.26 7.42 15.54
C VAL A 84 -2.50 7.09 16.37
N LYS A 85 -2.34 6.62 17.61
CA LYS A 85 -3.47 6.29 18.49
C LYS A 85 -4.40 7.50 18.66
N ASN A 86 -3.82 8.66 18.94
CA ASN A 86 -4.55 9.90 19.21
C ASN A 86 -4.95 10.68 17.94
N TYR A 87 -4.47 10.30 16.75
CA TYR A 87 -4.77 11.02 15.52
C TYR A 87 -6.26 10.99 15.17
N GLU A 88 -6.95 12.13 15.24
CA GLU A 88 -8.37 12.19 14.87
C GLU A 88 -8.54 12.16 13.35
N MET A 89 -9.19 11.10 12.86
CA MET A 89 -9.46 10.95 11.44
C MET A 89 -10.96 10.95 11.19
N SER A 90 -11.41 11.89 10.35
CA SER A 90 -12.82 12.00 9.98
C SER A 90 -13.33 10.72 9.32
N LYS A 91 -14.61 10.39 9.51
CA LYS A 91 -15.25 9.24 8.83
C LYS A 91 -15.13 9.37 7.30
N LYS A 92 -15.26 10.58 6.77
CA LYS A 92 -15.12 10.87 5.33
C LYS A 92 -13.75 10.45 4.80
N THR A 93 -12.67 10.81 5.51
CA THR A 93 -11.30 10.46 5.12
C THR A 93 -11.09 8.94 5.08
N LYS A 94 -11.59 8.21 6.09
CA LYS A 94 -11.49 6.74 6.13
C LYS A 94 -12.19 6.09 4.92
N VAL A 95 -13.41 6.56 4.62
CA VAL A 95 -14.19 6.06 3.48
C VAL A 95 -13.48 6.35 2.16
N ILE A 96 -12.93 7.55 1.98
CA ILE A 96 -12.17 7.90 0.77
C ILE A 96 -10.96 6.98 0.62
N ILE A 97 -10.17 6.77 1.67
CA ILE A 97 -9.00 5.87 1.64
C ILE A 97 -9.41 4.46 1.22
N CYS A 98 -10.43 3.89 1.87
CA CYS A 98 -10.91 2.55 1.54
C CYS A 98 -11.41 2.46 0.09
N LEU A 99 -12.22 3.42 -0.37
CA LEU A 99 -12.72 3.45 -1.74
C LEU A 99 -11.59 3.58 -2.77
N SER A 100 -10.61 4.45 -2.53
CA SER A 100 -9.45 4.60 -3.42
C SER A 100 -8.67 3.30 -3.59
N ILE A 101 -8.54 2.51 -2.53
CA ILE A 101 -7.84 1.22 -2.57
C ILE A 101 -8.65 0.18 -3.34
N VAL A 102 -9.96 0.09 -3.08
CA VAL A 102 -10.84 -0.83 -3.82
C VAL A 102 -10.83 -0.49 -5.31
N ILE A 103 -10.94 0.80 -5.67
CA ILE A 103 -10.85 1.26 -7.06
C ILE A 103 -9.50 0.88 -7.68
N ASN A 104 -8.39 1.09 -6.96
CA ASN A 104 -7.06 0.74 -7.45
C ASN A 104 -6.92 -0.77 -7.71
N LEU A 105 -7.44 -1.63 -6.82
CA LEU A 105 -7.40 -3.08 -7.01
C LEU A 105 -8.26 -3.52 -8.20
N ILE A 106 -9.47 -2.98 -8.35
CA ILE A 106 -10.35 -3.26 -9.50
C ILE A 106 -9.68 -2.83 -10.80
N ALA A 107 -9.09 -1.63 -10.83
CA ALA A 107 -8.39 -1.13 -12.02
C ALA A 107 -7.23 -2.05 -12.42
N ASN A 108 -6.40 -2.49 -11.47
CA ASN A 108 -5.31 -3.44 -11.73
C ASN A 108 -5.82 -4.77 -12.32
N LEU A 109 -6.91 -5.31 -11.77
CA LEU A 109 -7.55 -6.54 -12.27
C LEU A 109 -8.09 -6.37 -13.70
N LEU A 110 -8.78 -5.26 -13.98
CA LEU A 110 -9.32 -4.96 -15.31
C LEU A 110 -8.21 -4.81 -16.34
N VAL A 111 -7.18 -4.02 -16.03
CA VAL A 111 -6.03 -3.79 -16.93
C VAL A 111 -5.32 -5.11 -17.22
N THR A 112 -5.04 -5.91 -16.20
CA THR A 112 -4.37 -7.21 -16.39
C THR A 112 -5.24 -8.16 -17.21
N ASN A 113 -6.56 -8.17 -17.02
CA ASN A 113 -7.47 -8.99 -17.83
C ASN A 113 -7.54 -8.54 -19.29
N ILE A 114 -7.58 -7.23 -19.55
CA ILE A 114 -7.53 -6.69 -20.93
C ILE A 114 -6.20 -7.09 -21.57
N LEU A 115 -5.09 -6.87 -20.87
CA LEU A 115 -3.77 -7.21 -21.36
C LEU A 115 -3.57 -8.72 -21.51
N LYS A 116 -4.31 -9.59 -20.84
CA LYS A 116 -4.26 -11.04 -21.12
C LYS A 116 -4.96 -11.41 -22.44
N LYS A 117 -5.94 -10.62 -22.89
CA LYS A 117 -6.76 -10.92 -24.09
C LYS A 117 -6.17 -10.41 -25.40
N ILE A 118 -5.40 -9.33 -25.36
CA ILE A 118 -4.59 -8.82 -26.49
C ILE A 118 -3.44 -9.79 -26.75
#